data_AF-A0A1V5Z5M7-F1
#
_entry.id   AF-A0A1V5Z5M7-F1
#
_cell.length_a   1.000
_cell.length_b   1.000
_cell.length_c   1.000
_cell.angle_alpha   90.00
_cell.angle_beta   90.00
_cell.angle_gamma   90.00
#
_symmetry.space_group_name_H-M   'P 1'
#
loop_
_entity.id
_entity.type
_entity.pdbx_description
1 polymer ?
#
loop_
_entity_poly.entity_id
_entity_poly.type
_entity_poly.pdbx_seq_one_letter_code
_entity_poly.pdbx_strand_id
1 'polypeptide(L)' 'MCCMWSTDNPPDIIEGTEPFESIEAAFGIVIDEDEALELYDMTLQEAAKRIIELQRQGTIQR' A
#
# COMPACT_ATOMS: atom_id res chain seq x y z
N MET A 1 -9.81 -5.75 -7.51
CA MET A 1 -10.98 -5.29 -6.70
C MET A 1 -10.50 -5.23 -5.26
N CYS A 2 -10.27 -4.03 -4.71
CA CYS A 2 -9.82 -3.85 -3.34
C CYS A 2 -10.95 -4.21 -2.36
N CYS A 3 -10.76 -5.27 -1.57
CA CYS A 3 -11.72 -5.78 -0.58
C CYS A 3 -11.81 -4.94 0.70
N MET A 4 -11.30 -3.70 0.69
CA MET A 4 -11.22 -2.83 1.87
C MET A 4 -12.38 -1.82 1.93
N TRP A 5 -13.23 -1.75 0.90
CA TRP A 5 -14.42 -0.91 0.89
C TRP A 5 -15.69 -1.73 1.09
N SER A 6 -16.67 -1.13 1.77
CA SER A 6 -18.00 -1.70 1.93
C SER A 6 -18.63 -1.95 0.56
N THR A 7 -19.10 -3.17 0.33
CA THR A 7 -19.84 -3.53 -0.89
C THR A 7 -21.25 -2.97 -0.92
N ASP A 8 -21.79 -2.60 0.25
CA ASP A 8 -23.17 -2.13 0.41
C ASP A 8 -23.31 -0.61 0.23
N ASN A 9 -22.25 0.15 0.51
CA ASN A 9 -22.19 1.59 0.25
C ASN A 9 -20.74 1.98 -0.08
N PRO A 10 -20.25 1.60 -1.27
CA PRO A 10 -18.90 1.94 -1.69
C PRO A 10 -18.78 3.46 -1.80
N PRO A 11 -17.66 4.05 -1.35
CA PRO A 11 -17.46 5.48 -1.50
C PRO A 11 -17.37 5.87 -2.98
N ASP A 12 -17.93 7.02 -3.33
CA ASP A 12 -17.90 7.54 -4.70
C ASP A 12 -16.47 7.89 -5.15
N ILE A 13 -15.55 8.11 -4.19
CA ILE A 13 -14.12 8.35 -4.42
C ILE A 13 -13.34 7.33 -3.61
N ILE A 14 -12.47 6.61 -4.31
CA ILE A 14 -11.50 5.71 -3.72
C ILE A 14 -10.30 6.56 -3.32
N GLU A 15 -10.17 6.83 -2.02
CA GLU A 15 -9.04 7.55 -1.45
C GLU A 15 -8.22 6.62 -0.56
N GLY A 16 -6.98 7.02 -0.25
CA GLY A 16 -6.17 6.36 0.77
C GLY A 16 -6.99 6.21 2.05
N THR A 17 -7.02 4.98 2.59
CA THR A 17 -7.79 4.70 3.80
C THR A 17 -6.87 4.78 5.01
N GLU A 18 -7.38 5.20 6.18
CA GLU A 18 -6.61 5.23 7.44
C GLU A 18 -5.79 3.94 7.71
N PRO A 19 -6.28 2.72 7.40
CA PRO A 19 -5.48 1.50 7.52
C PRO A 19 -4.24 1.48 6.60
N PHE A 20 -4.34 2.01 5.38
CA PHE A 20 -3.23 2.12 4.44
C PHE A 20 -2.19 3.12 4.94
N GLU A 21 -2.62 4.31 5.36
CA GLU A 21 -1.74 5.34 5.95
C GLU A 21 -1.05 4.82 7.21
N SER A 22 -1.75 4.02 8.02
CA SER A 22 -1.18 3.39 9.22
C SER A 22 -0.11 2.35 8.90
N ILE A 23 -0.26 1.60 7.81
CA ILE A 23 0.75 0.65 7.33
C ILE A 23 1.97 1.41 6.79
N GLU A 24 1.74 2.41 5.95
CA GLU A 24 2.81 3.29 5.44
C GLU A 24 3.62 3.93 6.56
N ALA A 25 2.94 4.47 7.58
CA ALA A 25 3.59 5.04 8.75
C ALA A 25 4.33 3.99 9.61
N ALA A 26 3.75 2.80 9.80
CA ALA A 26 4.37 1.74 10.59
C ALA A 26 5.64 1.20 9.94
N PHE A 27 5.67 1.12 8.61
CA PHE A 27 6.81 0.61 7.85
C PHE A 27 7.70 1.72 7.29
N GLY A 28 7.34 3.00 7.43
CA GLY A 28 8.10 4.13 6.90
C GLY A 28 8.22 4.10 5.37
N ILE A 29 7.17 3.64 4.69
CA ILE A 29 7.10 3.52 3.23
C ILE A 29 5.97 4.40 2.71
N VAL A 30 6.04 4.76 1.44
CA VAL A 30 4.91 5.36 0.70
C VAL A 30 4.61 4.40 -0.44
N ILE A 31 3.35 4.01 -0.56
CA ILE A 31 2.82 3.11 -1.58
C ILE A 31 1.85 3.93 -2.41
N ASP A 32 2.23 4.22 -3.65
CA ASP A 32 1.29 4.84 -4.60
C ASP A 32 0.26 3.82 -5.13
N GLU A 33 -0.72 4.30 -5.89
CA GLU A 33 -1.79 3.43 -6.41
C GLU A 33 -1.26 2.33 -7.35
N ASP A 34 -0.22 2.61 -8.12
CA ASP A 34 0.39 1.64 -9.05
C ASP A 34 1.14 0.56 -8.27
N GLU A 35 1.90 0.97 -7.25
CA GLU A 35 2.63 0.08 -6.35
C GLU A 35 1.68 -0.76 -5.49
N ALA A 36 0.54 -0.21 -5.09
CA ALA A 36 -0.53 -0.93 -4.40
C ALA A 36 -1.15 -2.02 -5.31
N LEU A 37 -1.32 -1.73 -6.60
CA LEU A 37 -1.81 -2.70 -7.57
C LEU A 37 -0.80 -3.84 -7.77
N GLU A 38 0.49 -3.50 -7.88
CA GLU A 38 1.56 -4.50 -7.99
C GLU A 38 1.64 -5.38 -6.72
N LEU A 39 1.57 -4.79 -5.53
CA LEU A 39 1.58 -5.52 -4.26
C LEU A 39 0.39 -6.47 -4.10
N TYR A 40 -0.76 -6.14 -4.69
CA TYR A 40 -1.95 -6.98 -4.62
C TYR A 40 -1.77 -8.31 -5.37
N ASP A 41 -1.05 -8.30 -6.50
CA ASP A 41 -0.79 -9.49 -7.30
C ASP A 41 0.39 -10.32 -6.78
N MET A 42 1.17 -9.80 -5.82
CA MET A 42 2.31 -10.48 -5.21
C MET A 42 1.93 -11.46 -4.09
N THR A 43 2.73 -12.52 -3.93
CA THR A 43 2.64 -13.35 -2.71
C THR A 43 3.14 -12.58 -1.49
N LEU A 44 2.73 -12.99 -0.28
CA LEU A 44 3.15 -12.35 0.97
C LEU A 44 4.68 -12.22 1.10
N GLN A 45 5.44 -13.19 0.59
CA GLN A 45 6.91 -13.19 0.62
C GLN A 45 7.52 -12.21 -0.40
N GLU A 46 6.89 -12.05 -1.56
CA GLU A 46 7.29 -11.08 -2.58
C GLU A 46 6.95 -9.67 -2.14
N ALA A 47 5.74 -9.46 -1.63
CA ALA A 47 5.30 -8.19 -1.04
C ALA A 47 6.23 -7.78 0.12
N ALA A 48 6.59 -8.70 1.02
CA ALA A 48 7.53 -8.42 2.10
C ALA A 48 8.92 -8.00 1.58
N LYS A 49 9.43 -8.63 0.53
CA LYS A 49 10.70 -8.21 -0.10
C LYS A 49 10.57 -6.83 -0.74
N ARG A 50 9.48 -6.57 -1.44
CA ARG A 50 9.21 -5.29 -2.09
C ARG A 50 9.15 -4.14 -1.09
N ILE A 51 8.48 -4.35 0.04
CA ILE A 51 8.42 -3.38 1.16
C ILE A 51 9.83 -3.06 1.69
N ILE A 52 10.70 -4.06 1.84
CA ILE A 52 12.09 -3.86 2.27
C ILE A 52 12.90 -3.06 1.23
N GLU A 53 12.64 -3.28 -0.06
CA GLU A 53 13.25 -2.49 -1.14
C GLU A 53 12.78 -1.03 -1.11
N LEU A 54 11.49 -0.79 -0.90
CA LEU A 54 10.91 0.55 -0.78
C LEU A 54 11.50 1.31 0.41
N GLN A 55 11.67 0.67 1.57
CA GLN A 55 12.37 1.25 2.72
C GLN A 55 13.79 1.71 2.37
N ARG A 56 14.52 0.91 1.59
CA ARG A 56 15.89 1.24 1.14
C ARG A 56 15.92 2.40 0.15
N GLN A 57 14.93 2.50 -0.73
CA GLN A 57 14.84 3.57 -1.73
C GLN A 57 14.37 4.90 -1.12
N GLY A 58 13.43 4.87 -0.17
CA GLY A 58 12.95 6.03 0.58
C GLY A 58 13.98 6.68 1.50
N THR A 59 15.08 5.98 1.82
CA THR A 59 16.21 6.53 2.60
C THR A 59 17.09 7.50 1.79
N ILE A 60 16.96 7.54 0.45
CA ILE A 60 17.82 8.34 -0.45
C ILE A 60 17.18 9.69 -0.81
N GLN A 61 15.89 9.92 -0.51
CA GLN A 61 15.22 11.21 -0.74
C GLN A 61 14.81 11.87 0.57
N ARG A 62 15.79 12.33 1.35
CA ARG A 62 15.63 13.47 2.27
C ARG A 62 16.91 14.30 2.32
#